data_AF-A0A917JY80-F1
#
_entry.id   AF-A0A917JY80-F1
#
_cell.length_a   1.000
_cell.length_b   1.000
_cell.length_c   1.000
_cell.angle_alpha   90.00
_cell.angle_beta   90.00
_cell.angle_gamma   90.00
#
_symmetry.space_group_name_H-M   'P 1'
#
loop_
_entity.id
_entity.type
_entity.pdbx_description
1 polymer ?
#
loop_
_entity_poly.entity_id
_entity_poly.type
_entity_poly.pdbx_seq_one_letter_code
_entity_poly.pdbx_strand_id
1 'polypeptide(L)'
;MTGRFYIRPILLFILFICFGNVLALSEMDLKICNAYENQQDKDNCIKELEKRPKEISSKSTQTLKYKVVKDVYNKALKKCNVTIVLSQKITKTKLIKIGKQLKAERPHCYRLWTFYYTSNMKIGSVAWATTHFTPDLEVDIFGSTAEEDLSIQKLSATNNSILGQWKSEQTLMGAIITLYKSDNGDFRIKTVFPDKSISDEKVVKSSQNGKIRYDDNNTHGEYYIIEDNGNLGFYGNNGKFGEAIKIN
;
A
#
# COMPACT_ATOMS: atom_id res chain seq x y z
N MET A 1 -40.51 38.93 -69.74
CA MET A 1 -39.29 39.70 -69.37
C MET A 1 -39.00 39.44 -67.91
N THR A 2 -37.73 39.54 -67.51
CA THR A 2 -37.07 39.00 -66.30
C THR A 2 -36.81 37.48 -66.40
N GLY A 3 -35.60 36.94 -66.30
CA GLY A 3 -34.27 37.49 -66.06
C GLY A 3 -33.43 36.37 -65.44
N ARG A 4 -32.76 35.56 -66.27
CA ARG A 4 -31.74 34.59 -65.83
C ARG A 4 -30.46 35.34 -65.46
N PHE A 5 -29.91 35.08 -64.27
CA PHE A 5 -28.48 35.22 -64.02
C PHE A 5 -27.94 33.93 -63.39
N TYR A 6 -26.92 33.39 -64.07
CA TYR A 6 -26.02 32.34 -63.65
C TYR A 6 -25.10 32.82 -62.52
N ILE A 7 -24.61 31.92 -61.66
CA ILE A 7 -23.17 31.63 -61.45
C ILE A 7 -23.06 30.28 -60.71
N ARG A 8 -22.05 29.52 -61.13
CA ARG A 8 -21.73 28.11 -60.80
C ARG A 8 -20.66 28.05 -59.68
N PRO A 9 -20.11 26.87 -59.32
CA PRO A 9 -19.84 26.39 -57.96
C PRO A 9 -18.47 26.78 -57.39
N ILE A 10 -18.30 26.77 -56.06
CA ILE A 10 -16.98 26.67 -55.41
C ILE A 10 -17.03 25.64 -54.28
N LEU A 11 -16.23 24.60 -54.48
CA LEU A 11 -15.75 23.62 -53.50
C LEU A 11 -15.04 24.36 -52.37
N LEU A 12 -15.34 24.12 -51.08
CA LEU A 12 -14.37 24.38 -50.03
C LEU A 12 -14.60 23.53 -48.77
N PHE A 13 -13.68 22.57 -48.63
CA PHE A 13 -13.06 22.08 -47.40
C PHE A 13 -13.93 21.77 -46.17
N ILE A 14 -14.12 20.46 -45.98
CA ILE A 14 -14.14 19.83 -44.66
C ILE A 14 -12.88 20.28 -43.91
N LEU A 15 -13.02 21.15 -42.89
CA LEU A 15 -12.01 21.30 -41.85
C LEU A 15 -12.53 20.60 -40.60
N PHE A 16 -12.08 19.35 -40.43
CA PHE A 16 -11.96 18.72 -39.13
C PHE A 16 -10.99 19.57 -38.31
N ILE A 17 -11.50 20.46 -37.46
CA ILE A 17 -10.66 21.02 -36.41
C ILE A 17 -10.72 20.05 -35.24
N CYS A 18 -9.69 19.20 -35.21
CA CYS A 18 -9.19 18.60 -33.99
C CYS A 18 -8.85 19.72 -32.99
N PHE A 19 -9.74 20.06 -32.07
CA PHE A 19 -9.29 20.61 -30.79
C PHE A 19 -9.06 19.45 -29.85
N GLY A 20 -7.79 19.09 -29.73
CA GLY A 20 -7.29 18.14 -28.77
C GLY A 20 -7.62 18.56 -27.34
N ASN A 21 -7.71 17.54 -26.49
CA ASN A 21 -7.59 17.57 -25.03
C ASN A 21 -7.53 18.98 -24.41
N VAL A 22 -8.70 19.59 -24.17
CA VAL A 22 -8.78 20.69 -23.22
C VAL A 22 -8.44 20.12 -21.84
N LEU A 23 -7.32 20.56 -21.28
CA LEU A 23 -6.93 20.30 -19.90
C LEU A 23 -8.02 20.88 -19.00
N ALA A 24 -8.81 20.04 -18.35
CA ALA A 24 -9.76 20.51 -17.36
C ALA A 24 -8.99 20.99 -16.11
N LEU A 25 -8.77 22.30 -16.01
CA LEU A 25 -8.25 22.95 -14.81
C LEU A 25 -9.26 22.79 -13.66
N SER A 26 -8.78 22.61 -12.43
CA SER A 26 -9.70 22.47 -11.29
C SER A 26 -10.40 23.80 -11.01
N GLU A 27 -11.66 23.75 -10.55
CA GLU A 27 -12.41 24.97 -10.18
C GLU A 27 -11.70 25.81 -9.10
N MET A 28 -10.87 25.18 -8.27
CA MET A 28 -10.12 25.85 -7.22
C MET A 28 -8.92 26.61 -7.79
N ASP A 29 -8.20 26.02 -8.75
CA ASP A 29 -7.06 26.68 -9.41
C ASP A 29 -7.52 27.85 -10.29
N LEU A 30 -8.65 27.68 -10.99
CA LEU A 30 -9.30 28.75 -11.76
C LEU A 30 -9.74 29.90 -10.86
N LYS A 31 -10.26 29.62 -9.64
CA LYS A 31 -10.62 30.66 -8.67
C LYS A 31 -9.41 31.47 -8.20
N ILE A 32 -8.24 30.83 -8.06
CA ILE A 32 -7.00 31.51 -7.68
C ILE A 32 -6.53 32.43 -8.81
N CYS A 33 -6.49 31.95 -10.05
CA CYS A 33 -6.08 32.80 -11.18
C CYS A 33 -7.09 33.94 -11.42
N ASN A 34 -8.39 33.71 -11.22
CA ASN A 34 -9.40 34.74 -11.38
C ASN A 34 -9.38 35.83 -10.28
N ALA A 35 -8.60 35.64 -9.21
CA ALA A 35 -8.41 36.63 -8.16
C ALA A 35 -7.42 37.75 -8.53
N TYR A 36 -6.61 37.57 -9.59
CA TYR A 36 -5.78 38.66 -10.10
C TYR A 36 -6.64 39.74 -10.76
N GLU A 37 -6.30 41.02 -10.61
CA GLU A 37 -7.05 42.11 -11.25
C GLU A 37 -6.60 42.34 -12.70
N ASN A 38 -5.31 42.13 -12.99
CA ASN A 38 -4.70 42.33 -14.30
C ASN A 38 -4.86 41.09 -15.20
N GLN A 39 -5.30 41.30 -16.45
CA GLN A 39 -5.49 40.25 -17.44
C GLN A 39 -4.19 39.51 -17.80
N GLN A 40 -3.06 40.21 -17.87
CA GLN A 40 -1.77 39.60 -18.18
C GLN A 40 -1.33 38.61 -17.08
N ASP A 41 -1.62 38.93 -15.83
CA ASP A 41 -1.28 38.07 -14.69
C ASP A 41 -2.21 36.87 -14.61
N LYS A 42 -3.50 37.04 -14.96
CA LYS A 42 -4.44 35.92 -15.15
C LYS A 42 -3.93 34.95 -16.22
N ASP A 43 -3.56 35.48 -17.38
CA ASP A 43 -3.13 34.68 -18.52
C ASP A 43 -1.80 33.97 -18.23
N ASN A 44 -0.88 34.63 -17.51
CA ASN A 44 0.35 34.02 -17.04
C ASN A 44 0.08 32.92 -16.00
N CYS A 45 -0.82 33.15 -15.04
CA CYS A 45 -1.23 32.16 -14.04
C CYS A 45 -1.80 30.90 -14.71
N ILE A 46 -2.68 31.06 -15.70
CA ILE A 46 -3.28 29.95 -16.45
C ILE A 46 -2.21 29.18 -17.23
N LYS A 47 -1.31 29.88 -17.94
CA LYS A 47 -0.20 29.24 -18.68
C LYS A 47 0.74 28.46 -17.77
N GLU A 48 1.00 28.95 -16.57
CA GLU A 48 1.83 28.24 -15.59
C GLU A 48 1.11 27.01 -15.01
N LEU A 49 -0.21 27.05 -14.87
CA LEU A 49 -0.99 25.85 -14.51
C LEU A 49 -0.94 24.78 -15.61
N GLU A 50 -0.98 25.18 -16.88
CA GLU A 50 -0.91 24.25 -18.03
C GLU A 50 0.44 23.57 -18.19
N LYS A 51 1.53 24.21 -17.73
CA LYS A 51 2.91 23.67 -17.78
C LYS A 51 3.25 22.72 -16.64
N ARG A 52 2.42 22.64 -15.59
CA ARG A 52 2.70 21.75 -14.46
C ARG A 52 2.64 20.29 -14.94
N PRO A 53 3.66 19.46 -14.63
CA PRO A 53 3.57 18.02 -14.85
C PRO A 53 2.29 17.49 -14.19
N LYS A 54 1.61 16.52 -14.82
CA LYS A 54 0.41 15.86 -14.28
C LYS A 54 0.72 15.06 -13.01
N GLU A 55 1.06 15.75 -11.93
CA GLU A 55 0.95 15.24 -10.58
C GLU A 55 -0.11 16.07 -9.87
N ILE A 56 -1.25 15.41 -9.65
CA ILE A 56 -2.35 15.80 -8.75
C ILE A 56 -3.32 16.86 -9.30
N SER A 57 -4.15 16.46 -10.27
CA SER A 57 -5.59 16.81 -10.28
C SER A 57 -6.34 15.92 -11.27
N SER A 58 -6.60 14.69 -10.86
CA SER A 58 -7.83 14.03 -11.29
C SER A 58 -8.33 13.25 -10.09
N LYS A 59 -9.51 13.64 -9.62
CA LYS A 59 -10.27 12.89 -8.64
C LYS A 59 -10.76 11.63 -9.37
N SER A 60 -9.88 10.66 -9.58
CA SER A 60 -10.30 9.33 -9.96
C SER A 60 -11.01 8.77 -8.74
N THR A 61 -12.33 8.66 -8.84
CA THR A 61 -13.11 7.83 -7.94
C THR A 61 -12.83 6.39 -8.33
N GLN A 62 -11.59 5.94 -8.13
CA GLN A 62 -11.34 4.51 -8.01
C GLN A 62 -12.08 4.07 -6.75
N THR A 63 -13.23 3.42 -6.95
CA THR A 63 -13.89 2.65 -5.90
C THR A 63 -12.86 1.69 -5.33
N LEU A 64 -12.35 1.99 -4.13
CA LEU A 64 -11.40 1.15 -3.43
C LEU A 64 -12.09 -0.20 -3.22
N LYS A 65 -11.62 -1.24 -3.91
CA LYS A 65 -12.13 -2.60 -3.72
C LYS A 65 -11.59 -3.11 -2.40
N TYR A 66 -12.45 -3.17 -1.38
CA TYR A 66 -12.17 -3.80 -0.10
C TYR A 66 -13.33 -4.70 0.28
N LYS A 67 -13.05 -5.75 1.07
CA LYS A 67 -14.08 -6.68 1.55
C LYS A 67 -14.29 -6.49 3.05
N VAL A 68 -15.49 -6.08 3.45
CA VAL A 68 -15.91 -6.16 4.85
C VAL A 68 -16.18 -7.63 5.16
N VAL A 69 -15.41 -8.20 6.10
CA VAL A 69 -15.52 -9.62 6.50
C VAL A 69 -16.20 -9.78 7.85
N LYS A 70 -16.25 -8.72 8.65
CA LYS A 70 -16.96 -8.71 9.94
C LYS A 70 -17.44 -7.29 10.24
N ASP A 71 -18.65 -7.18 10.75
CA ASP A 71 -19.24 -5.93 11.20
C ASP A 71 -20.09 -6.22 12.45
N VAL A 72 -19.67 -5.71 13.60
CA VAL A 72 -20.31 -6.00 14.89
C VAL A 72 -20.63 -4.72 15.62
N TYR A 73 -21.92 -4.49 15.89
CA TYR A 73 -22.40 -3.41 16.71
C TYR A 73 -22.57 -3.83 18.18
N ASN A 74 -21.87 -3.15 19.07
CA ASN A 74 -22.12 -3.20 20.51
C ASN A 74 -23.04 -2.04 20.90
N LYS A 75 -24.31 -2.38 21.17
CA LYS A 75 -25.36 -1.42 21.53
C LYS A 75 -25.07 -0.67 22.82
N ALA A 76 -24.60 -1.36 23.87
CA ALA A 76 -24.31 -0.76 25.16
C ALA A 76 -23.22 0.32 25.08
N LEU A 77 -22.20 0.09 24.23
CA LEU A 77 -21.09 1.02 24.04
C LEU A 77 -21.27 1.99 22.87
N LYS A 78 -22.39 1.89 22.13
CA LYS A 78 -22.61 2.56 20.85
C LYS A 78 -21.39 2.47 19.92
N LYS A 79 -20.75 1.29 19.88
CA LYS A 79 -19.47 1.04 19.18
C LYS A 79 -19.66 0.02 18.08
N CYS A 80 -19.09 0.27 16.91
CA CYS A 80 -18.99 -0.72 15.84
C CYS A 80 -17.54 -1.16 15.66
N ASN A 81 -17.34 -2.46 15.50
CA ASN A 81 -16.07 -3.06 15.12
C ASN A 81 -16.21 -3.65 13.72
N VAL A 82 -15.45 -3.12 12.78
CA VAL A 82 -15.44 -3.54 11.38
C VAL A 82 -14.10 -4.17 11.06
N THR A 83 -14.11 -5.34 10.43
CA THR A 83 -12.90 -5.99 9.92
C THR A 83 -12.93 -5.99 8.41
N ILE A 84 -11.84 -5.53 7.81
CA ILE A 84 -11.67 -5.41 6.37
C ILE A 84 -10.45 -6.19 5.92
N VAL A 85 -10.61 -6.91 4.82
CA VAL A 85 -9.48 -7.49 4.07
C VAL A 85 -9.24 -6.64 2.82
N LEU A 86 -8.00 -6.20 2.68
CA LEU A 86 -7.49 -5.46 1.54
C LEU A 86 -6.71 -6.41 0.64
N SER A 87 -6.84 -6.24 -0.69
CA SER A 87 -6.06 -7.01 -1.66
C SER A 87 -4.57 -6.62 -1.66
N GLN A 88 -4.25 -5.42 -1.17
CA GLN A 88 -2.89 -4.88 -1.08
C GLN A 88 -2.83 -3.78 -0.03
N LYS A 89 -1.61 -3.43 0.40
CA LYS A 89 -1.35 -2.26 1.24
C LYS A 89 -1.78 -0.99 0.51
N ILE A 90 -2.31 -0.03 1.26
CA ILE A 90 -2.81 1.25 0.72
C ILE A 90 -2.26 2.42 1.52
N THR A 91 -2.32 3.63 0.97
CA THR A 91 -1.80 4.81 1.65
C THR A 91 -2.68 5.23 2.83
N LYS A 92 -2.10 5.98 3.78
CA LYS A 92 -2.84 6.61 4.90
C LYS A 92 -4.05 7.41 4.41
N THR A 93 -3.90 8.14 3.31
CA THR A 93 -5.00 8.90 2.69
C THR A 93 -6.15 8.01 2.22
N LYS A 94 -5.86 6.81 1.68
CA LYS A 94 -6.89 5.83 1.30
C LYS A 94 -7.57 5.23 2.54
N LEU A 95 -6.82 4.93 3.60
CA LEU A 95 -7.37 4.50 4.90
C LEU A 95 -8.34 5.55 5.47
N ILE A 96 -7.96 6.83 5.45
CA ILE A 96 -8.80 7.95 5.89
C ILE A 96 -10.12 7.98 5.10
N LYS A 97 -10.05 7.84 3.78
CA LYS A 97 -11.25 7.82 2.92
C LYS A 97 -12.17 6.66 3.28
N ILE A 98 -11.63 5.45 3.45
CA ILE A 98 -12.41 4.27 3.85
C ILE A 98 -13.02 4.48 5.24
N GLY A 99 -12.25 4.93 6.22
CA GLY A 99 -12.75 5.18 7.58
C GLY A 99 -13.92 6.18 7.59
N LYS A 100 -13.77 7.32 6.90
CA LYS A 100 -14.84 8.33 6.77
C LYS A 100 -16.09 7.76 6.08
N GLN A 101 -15.91 6.99 5.02
CA GLN A 101 -17.02 6.33 4.33
C GLN A 101 -17.77 5.38 5.27
N LEU A 102 -17.05 4.47 5.93
CA LEU A 102 -17.66 3.50 6.86
C LEU A 102 -18.39 4.18 8.02
N LYS A 103 -17.84 5.30 8.51
CA LYS A 103 -18.47 6.12 9.56
C LYS A 103 -19.77 6.77 9.08
N ALA A 104 -19.81 7.29 7.85
CA ALA A 104 -21.00 7.89 7.26
C ALA A 104 -22.12 6.85 7.02
N GLU A 105 -21.76 5.63 6.60
CA GLU A 105 -22.70 4.50 6.44
C GLU A 105 -23.26 3.99 7.77
N ARG A 106 -22.64 4.36 8.90
CA ARG A 106 -22.96 3.84 10.23
C ARG A 106 -23.20 4.97 11.25
N PRO A 107 -24.23 5.82 11.02
CA PRO A 107 -24.50 6.97 11.89
C PRO A 107 -24.83 6.56 13.33
N HIS A 108 -25.34 5.34 13.53
CA HIS A 108 -25.68 4.78 14.84
C HIS A 108 -24.46 4.41 15.72
N CYS A 109 -23.28 4.26 15.12
CA CYS A 109 -22.05 3.96 15.85
C CYS A 109 -21.41 5.27 16.30
N TYR A 110 -21.49 5.63 17.58
CA TYR A 110 -20.75 6.78 18.12
C TYR A 110 -19.24 6.58 17.95
N ARG A 111 -18.77 5.37 18.28
CA ARG A 111 -17.39 4.93 18.04
C ARG A 111 -17.35 3.91 16.91
N LEU A 112 -16.33 4.01 16.05
CA LEU A 112 -16.10 3.04 14.99
C LEU A 112 -14.63 2.61 15.02
N TRP A 113 -14.38 1.33 15.21
CA TRP A 113 -13.05 0.74 15.10
C TRP A 113 -12.99 -0.14 13.86
N THR A 114 -12.06 0.17 12.96
CA THR A 114 -11.86 -0.58 11.74
C THR A 114 -10.48 -1.22 11.75
N PHE A 115 -10.42 -2.53 11.55
CA PHE A 115 -9.20 -3.33 11.49
C PHE A 115 -8.94 -3.76 10.06
N TYR A 116 -7.77 -3.41 9.53
CA TYR A 116 -7.38 -3.72 8.15
C TYR A 116 -6.34 -4.83 8.13
N TYR A 117 -6.65 -5.90 7.40
CA TYR A 117 -5.75 -7.02 7.13
C TYR A 117 -5.39 -7.04 5.65
N THR A 118 -4.18 -7.45 5.31
CA THR A 118 -3.83 -7.80 3.91
C THR A 118 -4.24 -9.24 3.62
N SER A 119 -4.35 -9.61 2.34
CA SER A 119 -4.81 -10.94 1.91
C SER A 119 -4.05 -12.12 2.52
N ASN A 120 -2.80 -11.89 2.92
CA ASN A 120 -1.90 -12.93 3.42
C ASN A 120 -1.85 -12.99 4.95
N MET A 121 -2.69 -12.21 5.62
CA MET A 121 -2.78 -12.19 7.08
C MET A 121 -3.96 -13.02 7.59
N LYS A 122 -3.70 -13.79 8.64
CA LYS A 122 -4.72 -14.42 9.46
C LYS A 122 -5.58 -13.38 10.18
N ILE A 123 -6.89 -13.36 9.90
CA ILE A 123 -7.85 -12.52 10.63
C ILE A 123 -7.82 -12.87 12.12
N GLY A 124 -7.83 -11.84 12.98
CA GLY A 124 -7.72 -11.99 14.42
C GLY A 124 -6.28 -11.94 14.96
N SER A 125 -5.26 -11.94 14.08
CA SER A 125 -3.93 -11.47 14.46
C SER A 125 -3.93 -9.95 14.69
N VAL A 126 -2.79 -9.39 15.06
CA VAL A 126 -2.55 -7.94 14.96
C VAL A 126 -2.87 -7.50 13.52
N ALA A 127 -3.69 -6.46 13.39
CA ALA A 127 -4.07 -5.90 12.10
C ALA A 127 -2.90 -5.11 11.50
N TRP A 128 -2.82 -5.04 10.17
CA TRP A 128 -1.78 -4.25 9.49
C TRP A 128 -1.96 -2.76 9.76
N ALA A 129 -3.20 -2.29 9.77
CA ALA A 129 -3.55 -0.91 10.09
C ALA A 129 -4.89 -0.85 10.81
N THR A 130 -5.17 0.30 11.43
CA THR A 130 -6.47 0.60 12.03
C THR A 130 -6.93 2.02 11.71
N THR A 131 -8.24 2.21 11.73
CA THR A 131 -8.86 3.54 11.84
C THR A 131 -9.84 3.54 12.99
N HIS A 132 -9.75 4.53 13.86
CA HIS A 132 -10.60 4.67 15.03
C HIS A 132 -11.32 6.02 15.00
N PHE A 133 -12.63 6.03 15.25
CA PHE A 133 -13.41 7.24 15.51
C PHE A 133 -13.77 7.32 16.99
N THR A 134 -13.18 8.27 17.72
CA THR A 134 -13.44 8.47 19.16
C THR A 134 -13.34 9.92 19.64
N PRO A 135 -14.13 10.91 19.17
CA PRO A 135 -14.99 10.94 17.98
C PRO A 135 -14.24 11.32 16.70
N ASP A 136 -13.04 11.86 16.83
CA ASP A 136 -12.16 12.21 15.72
C ASP A 136 -11.51 10.96 15.13
N LEU A 137 -11.09 11.08 13.88
CA LEU A 137 -10.45 9.99 13.15
C LEU A 137 -8.96 9.92 13.48
N GLU A 138 -8.55 8.79 14.04
CA GLU A 138 -7.16 8.38 14.20
C GLU A 138 -6.83 7.24 13.21
N VAL A 139 -5.59 7.24 12.71
CA VAL A 139 -5.12 6.24 11.74
C VAL A 139 -3.72 5.78 12.10
N ASP A 140 -3.62 4.50 12.41
CA ASP A 140 -2.36 3.83 12.76
C ASP A 140 -2.04 2.75 11.74
N ILE A 141 -0.79 2.69 11.32
CA ILE A 141 -0.24 1.64 10.45
C ILE A 141 0.83 0.94 11.27
N PHE A 142 0.63 -0.34 11.57
CA PHE A 142 1.52 -1.13 12.43
C PHE A 142 2.55 -1.93 11.62
N GLY A 143 2.15 -2.48 10.48
CA GLY A 143 3.09 -3.15 9.57
C GLY A 143 3.73 -2.18 8.58
N SER A 144 4.67 -2.66 7.78
CA SER A 144 5.29 -1.84 6.72
C SER A 144 4.27 -1.33 5.70
N THR A 145 4.57 -0.16 5.14
CA THR A 145 3.92 0.44 3.98
C THR A 145 4.42 -0.17 2.66
N ALA A 146 3.72 0.12 1.56
CA ALA A 146 4.15 -0.34 0.24
C ALA A 146 5.50 0.28 -0.18
N GLU A 147 5.72 1.55 0.19
CA GLU A 147 6.97 2.25 -0.07
C GLU A 147 8.13 1.67 0.76
N GLU A 148 7.89 1.36 2.03
CA GLU A 148 8.88 0.69 2.89
C GLU A 148 9.21 -0.69 2.34
N ASP A 149 8.22 -1.48 1.91
CA ASP A 149 8.42 -2.80 1.29
C ASP A 149 9.40 -2.74 0.11
N LEU A 150 9.21 -1.78 -0.79
CA LEU A 150 10.11 -1.56 -1.92
C LEU A 150 11.52 -1.16 -1.46
N SER A 151 11.64 -0.37 -0.40
CA SER A 151 12.92 0.08 0.12
C SER A 151 13.71 -1.06 0.77
N ILE A 152 13.06 -1.88 1.59
CA ILE A 152 13.72 -2.98 2.30
C ILE A 152 14.03 -4.15 1.37
N GLN A 153 13.23 -4.35 0.31
CA GLN A 153 13.55 -5.34 -0.72
C GLN A 153 14.88 -5.01 -1.41
N LYS A 154 15.15 -3.74 -1.69
CA LYS A 154 16.46 -3.31 -2.23
C LYS A 154 17.60 -3.56 -1.25
N LEU A 155 17.40 -3.26 0.04
CA LEU A 155 18.40 -3.48 1.09
C LEU A 155 18.66 -4.97 1.37
N SER A 156 17.68 -5.83 1.11
CA SER A 156 17.83 -7.29 1.28
C SER A 156 18.69 -7.95 0.20
N ALA A 157 18.99 -7.24 -0.89
CA ALA A 157 19.83 -7.75 -1.96
C ALA A 157 21.26 -8.05 -1.45
N THR A 158 21.85 -9.13 -1.97
CA THR A 158 23.23 -9.51 -1.67
C THR A 158 23.84 -10.21 -2.88
N ASN A 159 25.16 -10.08 -3.06
CA ASN A 159 25.91 -10.79 -4.09
C ASN A 159 26.17 -12.26 -3.72
N ASN A 160 25.89 -12.64 -2.47
CA ASN A 160 26.05 -14.00 -1.97
C ASN A 160 24.98 -14.95 -2.56
N SER A 161 25.23 -16.25 -2.44
CA SER A 161 24.26 -17.28 -2.84
C SER A 161 23.04 -17.27 -1.91
N ILE A 162 21.93 -16.73 -2.39
CA ILE A 162 20.64 -16.72 -1.68
C ILE A 162 20.02 -18.12 -1.73
N LEU A 163 19.67 -18.65 -0.57
CA LEU A 163 19.02 -19.96 -0.40
C LEU A 163 17.50 -19.83 -0.23
N GLY A 164 17.03 -18.66 0.24
CA GLY A 164 15.62 -18.33 0.29
C GLY A 164 15.36 -16.94 0.85
N GLN A 165 14.19 -16.39 0.50
CA GLN A 165 13.72 -15.11 1.00
C GLN A 165 12.26 -15.19 1.43
N TRP A 166 11.96 -14.58 2.58
CA TRP A 166 10.63 -14.60 3.17
C TRP A 166 10.22 -13.22 3.69
N LYS A 167 8.90 -12.99 3.72
CA LYS A 167 8.27 -11.78 4.24
C LYS A 167 7.48 -12.11 5.51
N SER A 168 7.79 -11.43 6.60
CA SER A 168 7.13 -11.60 7.90
C SER A 168 6.14 -10.45 8.15
N GLU A 169 4.93 -10.52 7.58
CA GLU A 169 3.90 -9.47 7.78
C GLU A 169 3.38 -9.41 9.22
N GLN A 170 3.30 -10.55 9.90
CA GLN A 170 2.65 -10.65 11.22
C GLN A 170 3.64 -10.53 12.36
N THR A 171 4.67 -11.37 12.37
CA THR A 171 5.57 -11.51 13.52
C THR A 171 6.59 -10.38 13.60
N LEU A 172 7.13 -9.95 12.45
CA LEU A 172 8.15 -8.91 12.38
C LEU A 172 7.68 -7.69 11.57
N MET A 173 6.38 -7.42 11.60
CA MET A 173 5.75 -6.18 11.12
C MET A 173 6.12 -5.78 9.68
N GLY A 174 6.40 -6.75 8.81
CA GLY A 174 6.80 -6.54 7.43
C GLY A 174 8.31 -6.67 7.18
N ALA A 175 9.09 -7.25 8.06
CA ALA A 175 10.51 -7.51 7.78
C ALA A 175 10.71 -8.49 6.60
N ILE A 176 11.81 -8.32 5.86
CA ILE A 176 12.30 -9.29 4.87
C ILE A 176 13.45 -10.07 5.49
N ILE A 177 13.38 -11.38 5.40
CA ILE A 177 14.36 -12.33 5.92
C ILE A 177 15.01 -13.03 4.74
N THR A 178 16.34 -13.01 4.69
CA THR A 178 17.14 -13.61 3.62
C THR A 178 18.10 -14.62 4.24
N LEU A 179 17.93 -15.89 3.89
CA LEU A 179 18.92 -16.93 4.17
C LEU A 179 19.90 -16.99 3.01
N TYR A 180 21.19 -16.87 3.29
CA TYR A 180 22.23 -16.92 2.27
C TYR A 180 23.46 -17.67 2.79
N LYS A 181 24.31 -18.09 1.85
CA LYS A 181 25.63 -18.64 2.13
C LYS A 181 26.68 -17.59 1.80
N SER A 182 27.47 -17.16 2.77
CA SER A 182 28.55 -16.18 2.55
C SER A 182 29.74 -16.80 1.82
N ASP A 183 30.65 -15.96 1.31
CA ASP A 183 31.84 -16.36 0.55
C ASP A 183 32.75 -17.35 1.30
N ASN A 184 32.81 -17.24 2.63
CA ASN A 184 33.55 -18.18 3.50
C ASN A 184 32.82 -19.51 3.75
N GLY A 185 31.64 -19.70 3.16
CA GLY A 185 30.84 -20.90 3.24
C GLY A 185 29.86 -20.99 4.42
N ASP A 186 29.80 -19.98 5.28
CA ASP A 186 28.88 -19.94 6.42
C ASP A 186 27.43 -19.69 5.98
N PHE A 187 26.47 -20.29 6.71
CA PHE A 187 25.06 -19.93 6.56
C PHE A 187 24.74 -18.70 7.41
N ARG A 188 23.98 -17.76 6.85
CA ARG A 188 23.62 -16.51 7.51
C ARG A 188 22.16 -16.15 7.25
N ILE A 189 21.51 -15.57 8.25
CA ILE A 189 20.19 -14.96 8.13
C ILE A 189 20.35 -13.45 8.27
N LYS A 190 19.95 -12.72 7.22
CA LYS A 190 19.82 -11.27 7.24
C LYS A 190 18.35 -10.90 7.35
N THR A 191 18.02 -10.07 8.33
CA THR A 191 16.68 -9.51 8.51
C THR A 191 16.74 -8.01 8.31
N VAL A 192 15.96 -7.50 7.34
CA VAL A 192 15.79 -6.06 7.10
C VAL A 192 14.40 -5.67 7.57
N PHE A 193 14.34 -4.80 8.59
CA PHE A 193 13.11 -4.32 9.19
C PHE A 193 12.55 -3.11 8.44
N PRO A 194 11.24 -2.78 8.60
CA PRO A 194 10.62 -1.64 7.93
C PRO A 194 11.29 -0.29 8.19
N ASP A 195 11.84 -0.11 9.39
CA ASP A 195 12.62 1.07 9.79
C ASP A 195 14.04 1.12 9.18
N LYS A 196 14.35 0.15 8.32
CA LYS A 196 15.64 -0.06 7.62
C LYS A 196 16.77 -0.52 8.53
N SER A 197 16.51 -0.83 9.80
CA SER A 197 17.47 -1.53 10.62
C SER A 197 17.73 -2.93 10.05
N ILE A 198 18.95 -3.44 10.26
CA ILE A 198 19.42 -4.70 9.71
C ILE A 198 20.00 -5.54 10.83
N SER A 199 19.53 -6.77 10.97
CA SER A 199 20.27 -7.84 11.64
C SER A 199 20.91 -8.75 10.58
N ASP A 200 22.10 -9.24 10.86
CA ASP A 200 22.79 -10.22 10.02
C ASP A 200 23.57 -11.20 10.92
N GLU A 201 23.03 -12.40 11.06
CA GLU A 201 23.46 -13.38 12.04
C GLU A 201 23.94 -14.66 11.37
N LYS A 202 25.00 -15.25 11.92
CA LYS A 202 25.46 -16.58 11.50
C LYS A 202 24.53 -17.63 12.08
N VAL A 203 24.13 -18.60 11.27
CA VAL A 203 23.27 -19.69 11.70
C VAL A 203 23.92 -21.06 11.47
N VAL A 204 23.59 -22.02 12.34
CA VAL A 204 24.01 -23.41 12.22
C VAL A 204 22.89 -24.21 11.59
N LYS A 205 23.19 -24.88 10.47
CA LYS A 205 22.25 -25.75 9.78
C LYS A 205 22.24 -27.13 10.46
N SER A 206 21.06 -27.62 10.80
CA SER A 206 20.83 -28.96 11.34
C SER A 206 19.59 -29.61 10.70
N SER A 207 19.28 -30.85 11.09
CA SER A 207 18.08 -31.57 10.66
C SER A 207 17.27 -31.99 11.88
N GLN A 208 15.97 -31.73 11.86
CA GLN A 208 15.03 -32.12 12.90
C GLN A 208 13.78 -32.73 12.26
N ASN A 209 13.51 -34.00 12.57
CA ASN A 209 12.35 -34.73 12.03
C ASN A 209 12.26 -34.67 10.49
N GLY A 210 13.41 -34.71 9.80
CA GLY A 210 13.47 -34.62 8.33
C GLY A 210 13.34 -33.21 7.75
N LYS A 211 13.14 -32.18 8.58
CA LYS A 211 13.10 -30.77 8.18
C LYS A 211 14.44 -30.08 8.42
N ILE A 212 14.77 -29.10 7.58
CA ILE A 212 15.97 -28.28 7.76
C ILE A 212 15.71 -27.24 8.84
N ARG A 213 16.58 -27.23 9.84
CA ARG A 213 16.58 -26.27 10.95
C ARG A 213 17.80 -25.36 10.85
N TYR A 214 17.60 -24.09 11.21
CA TYR A 214 18.66 -23.10 11.37
C TYR A 214 18.60 -22.50 12.77
N ASP A 215 19.71 -22.56 13.49
CA ASP A 215 19.87 -22.03 14.83
C ASP A 215 20.80 -20.81 14.79
N ASP A 216 20.35 -19.67 15.32
CA ASP A 216 21.17 -18.45 15.44
C ASP A 216 22.10 -18.46 16.67
N ASN A 217 22.07 -19.55 17.44
CA ASN A 217 22.83 -19.76 18.68
C ASN A 217 22.59 -18.65 19.72
N ASN A 218 21.43 -18.00 19.66
CA ASN A 218 21.02 -17.01 20.66
C ASN A 218 20.68 -17.70 22.00
N THR A 219 20.74 -16.95 23.09
CA THR A 219 20.44 -17.47 24.45
C THR A 219 18.94 -17.67 24.70
N HIS A 220 18.09 -17.28 23.76
CA HIS A 220 16.63 -17.33 23.86
C HIS A 220 16.04 -18.65 23.34
N GLY A 221 16.86 -19.47 22.65
CA GLY A 221 16.44 -20.76 22.13
C GLY A 221 15.52 -20.65 20.92
N GLU A 222 15.58 -19.51 20.21
CA GLU A 222 14.82 -19.32 18.98
C GLU A 222 15.52 -20.01 17.81
N TYR A 223 14.72 -20.56 16.89
CA TYR A 223 15.23 -21.23 15.71
C TYR A 223 14.23 -21.17 14.57
N TYR A 224 14.74 -21.44 13.37
CA TYR A 224 13.98 -21.38 12.13
C TYR A 224 13.86 -22.77 11.52
N ILE A 225 12.67 -23.09 10.99
CA ILE A 225 12.44 -24.31 10.21
C ILE A 225 11.87 -23.93 8.85
N ILE A 226 12.41 -24.54 7.78
CA ILE A 226 11.77 -24.47 6.46
C ILE A 226 10.63 -25.49 6.44
N GLU A 227 9.42 -24.99 6.29
CA GLU A 227 8.19 -25.78 6.31
C GLU A 227 7.92 -26.44 4.94
N ASP A 228 6.99 -27.40 4.92
CA ASP A 228 6.68 -28.18 3.71
C ASP A 228 6.07 -27.31 2.59
N ASN A 229 5.44 -26.19 2.96
CA ASN A 229 4.95 -25.16 2.03
C ASN A 229 6.05 -24.19 1.54
N GLY A 230 7.30 -24.38 1.99
CA GLY A 230 8.45 -23.52 1.70
C GLY A 230 8.52 -22.24 2.53
N ASN A 231 7.59 -21.99 3.46
CA ASN A 231 7.64 -20.85 4.37
C ASN A 231 8.70 -21.05 5.46
N LEU A 232 9.11 -19.95 6.09
CA LEU A 232 10.05 -19.97 7.20
C LEU A 232 9.28 -19.87 8.51
N GLY A 233 9.20 -20.97 9.26
CA GLY A 233 8.59 -21.00 10.58
C GLY A 233 9.53 -20.45 11.64
N PHE A 234 8.97 -19.68 12.58
CA PHE A 234 9.66 -19.19 13.77
C PHE A 234 9.26 -20.02 14.99
N TYR A 235 10.25 -20.54 15.67
CA TYR A 235 10.08 -21.44 16.80
C TYR A 235 10.87 -20.97 18.01
N GLY A 236 10.34 -21.25 19.18
CA GLY A 236 11.06 -21.16 20.45
C GLY A 236 10.73 -22.36 21.32
N ASN A 237 11.00 -22.24 22.62
CA ASN A 237 10.77 -23.31 23.59
C ASN A 237 9.30 -23.80 23.64
N ASN A 238 8.34 -22.92 23.34
CA ASN A 238 6.91 -23.23 23.31
C ASN A 238 6.40 -23.71 21.94
N GLY A 239 7.30 -24.01 21.01
CA GLY A 239 6.98 -24.39 19.64
C GLY A 239 6.83 -23.20 18.70
N LYS A 240 6.07 -23.39 17.61
CA LYS A 240 5.92 -22.40 16.55
C LYS A 240 5.12 -21.20 17.05
N PHE A 241 5.69 -20.00 16.96
CA PHE A 241 5.02 -18.76 17.32
C PHE A 241 4.73 -17.86 16.11
N GLY A 242 5.30 -18.16 14.95
CA GLY A 242 5.02 -17.40 13.74
C GLY A 242 5.58 -18.05 12.47
N GLU A 243 5.34 -17.40 11.35
CA GLU A 243 5.81 -17.85 10.04
C GLU A 243 5.97 -16.64 9.10
N ALA A 244 7.01 -16.67 8.27
CA ALA A 244 7.19 -15.76 7.16
C ALA A 244 6.95 -16.46 5.83
N ILE A 245 6.28 -15.75 4.92
CA ILE A 245 5.82 -16.29 3.64
C ILE A 245 6.94 -16.18 2.62
N LYS A 246 7.21 -17.25 1.88
CA LYS A 246 8.23 -17.24 0.83
C LYS A 246 7.88 -16.24 -0.27
N ILE A 247 8.85 -15.42 -0.70
CA ILE A 247 8.64 -14.37 -1.72
C ILE A 247 9.51 -14.52 -2.97
N ASN A 248 10.49 -15.43 -2.96
CA ASN A 248 11.31 -15.86 -4.11
C ASN A 248 11.72 -17.32 -3.93
#